data_AF-A0A2D7BYZ3-F1
#
_entry.id   AF-A0A2D7BYZ3-F1
#
_cell.length_a   1.000
_cell.length_b   1.000
_cell.length_c   1.000
_cell.angle_alpha   90.00
_cell.angle_beta   90.00
_cell.angle_gamma   90.00
#
_symmetry.space_group_name_H-M   'P 1'
#
loop_
_entity.id
_entity.type
_entity.pdbx_description
1 polymer ?
#
loop_
_entity_poly.entity_id
_entity_poly.type
_entity_poly.pdbx_seq_one_letter_code
_entity_poly.pdbx_strand_id
1 'polypeptide(L)'
;MTEVVIRNEEFLKLLDDTIEMFLPHRELMESMASNEGNVPVGDGEYYCQKKHLFDKMNNSEHHIGFPEHAYGFQVAHGAKSHPEIFAPLKMHTKNELVRIFGANNNSLTSYYPANGYVGWHTNWNAYGYQMIITWSESGDGYFSYYDKETKSIVTHHDRAGWQARWYRFGRKDEPNHVCWHTAWTNCPRFTLAFKFPYGQTSSKVDQAYEAIQDLIYEMENP
;
A
#
# COMPACT_ATOMS: atom_id res chain seq x y z
N MET A 1 13.46 3.31 1.81
CA MET A 1 12.42 2.81 0.89
C MET A 1 12.70 3.41 -0.48
N THR A 2 12.48 2.68 -1.56
CA THR A 2 12.98 3.08 -2.88
C THR A 2 11.83 3.34 -3.85
N GLU A 3 11.84 4.49 -4.52
CA GLU A 3 10.87 4.80 -5.58
C GLU A 3 11.21 4.04 -6.86
N VAL A 4 10.18 3.69 -7.63
CA VAL A 4 10.29 3.02 -8.93
C VAL A 4 9.71 3.95 -9.98
N VAL A 5 10.47 4.19 -11.05
CA VAL A 5 10.00 5.03 -12.17
C VAL A 5 9.35 4.14 -13.21
N ILE A 6 8.02 4.16 -13.30
CA ILE A 6 7.29 3.36 -14.29
C ILE A 6 7.48 3.98 -15.68
N ARG A 7 8.21 3.29 -16.56
CA ARG A 7 8.50 3.71 -17.95
C ARG A 7 7.86 2.79 -18.98
N ASN A 8 7.56 1.56 -18.60
CA ASN A 8 6.91 0.59 -19.47
C ASN A 8 5.47 1.01 -19.79
N GLU A 9 5.19 1.27 -21.07
CA GLU A 9 3.88 1.73 -21.53
C GLU A 9 2.80 0.64 -21.43
N GLU A 10 3.16 -0.64 -21.65
CA GLU A 10 2.23 -1.76 -21.48
C GLU A 10 1.86 -1.95 -20.01
N PHE A 11 2.84 -1.79 -19.11
CA PHE A 11 2.61 -1.84 -17.66
C PHE A 11 1.73 -0.68 -17.20
N LEU A 12 1.99 0.54 -17.68
CA LEU A 12 1.15 1.70 -17.39
C LEU A 12 -0.28 1.49 -17.90
N LYS A 13 -0.43 0.96 -19.12
CA LYS A 13 -1.74 0.63 -19.67
C LYS A 13 -2.47 -0.39 -18.80
N LEU A 14 -1.79 -1.44 -18.33
CA LEU A 14 -2.38 -2.43 -17.41
C LEU A 14 -2.88 -1.76 -16.11
N LEU A 15 -2.12 -0.82 -15.56
CA LEU A 15 -2.53 -0.07 -14.38
C LEU A 15 -3.72 0.85 -14.68
N ASP A 16 -3.70 1.56 -15.81
CA ASP A 16 -4.80 2.44 -16.23
C ASP A 16 -6.10 1.64 -16.45
N ASP A 17 -6.02 0.54 -17.18
CA ASP A 17 -7.14 -0.40 -17.35
C ASP A 17 -7.64 -0.88 -15.97
N THR A 18 -6.74 -1.17 -15.03
CA THR A 18 -7.11 -1.57 -13.67
C THR A 18 -7.92 -0.48 -12.96
N ILE A 19 -7.45 0.78 -12.91
CA ILE A 19 -8.18 1.83 -12.19
C ILE A 19 -9.49 2.19 -12.89
N GLU A 20 -9.55 2.14 -14.22
CA GLU A 20 -10.77 2.33 -15.00
C GLU A 20 -11.88 1.33 -14.66
N MET A 21 -11.52 0.11 -14.20
CA MET A 21 -12.51 -0.85 -13.68
C MET A 21 -13.13 -0.40 -12.34
N PHE A 22 -12.41 0.40 -11.54
CA PHE A 22 -12.87 0.84 -10.20
C PHE A 22 -13.59 2.20 -10.24
N LEU A 23 -13.14 3.14 -11.08
CA LEU A 23 -13.65 4.51 -11.10
C LEU A 23 -15.17 4.65 -11.31
N PRO A 24 -15.84 3.81 -12.12
CA PRO A 24 -17.30 3.82 -12.24
C PRO A 24 -18.04 3.56 -10.91
N HIS A 25 -17.36 2.96 -9.93
CA HIS A 25 -17.92 2.63 -8.61
C HIS A 25 -17.44 3.57 -7.50
N ARG A 26 -16.85 4.72 -7.85
CA ARG A 26 -16.27 5.69 -6.90
C ARG A 26 -17.22 6.04 -5.76
N GLU A 27 -18.42 6.52 -6.08
CA GLU A 27 -19.40 6.96 -5.07
C GLU A 27 -19.77 5.84 -4.10
N LEU A 28 -19.90 4.60 -4.62
CA LEU A 28 -20.16 3.43 -3.79
C LEU A 28 -18.97 3.14 -2.88
N MET A 29 -17.74 3.13 -3.40
CA MET A 29 -16.53 2.94 -2.59
C MET A 29 -16.39 4.01 -1.51
N GLU A 30 -16.71 5.27 -1.81
CA GLU A 30 -16.71 6.38 -0.84
C GLU A 30 -17.72 6.16 0.28
N SER A 31 -18.96 5.80 -0.06
CA SER A 31 -20.00 5.51 0.94
C SER A 31 -19.67 4.30 1.82
N MET A 32 -18.83 3.39 1.31
CA MET A 32 -18.40 2.17 1.98
C MET A 32 -17.03 2.28 2.67
N ALA A 33 -16.40 3.45 2.64
CA ALA A 33 -15.10 3.64 3.28
C ALA A 33 -15.20 3.39 4.80
N SER A 34 -14.40 2.44 5.28
CA SER A 34 -14.35 2.09 6.71
C SER A 34 -13.55 3.13 7.47
N ASN A 35 -13.98 3.41 8.69
CA ASN A 35 -13.30 4.30 9.61
C ASN A 35 -12.74 3.48 10.78
N GLU A 36 -11.54 2.95 10.58
CA GLU A 36 -10.83 2.18 11.59
C GLU A 36 -10.35 3.14 12.69
N GLY A 37 -10.68 2.81 13.94
CA GLY A 37 -10.36 3.65 15.11
C GLY A 37 -11.40 4.71 15.45
N ASN A 38 -12.52 4.79 14.73
CA ASN A 38 -13.64 5.72 14.98
C ASN A 38 -13.20 7.21 15.06
N VAL A 39 -12.32 7.62 14.15
CA VAL A 39 -11.79 8.99 14.08
C VAL A 39 -12.74 9.83 13.23
N PRO A 40 -13.16 11.05 13.64
CA PRO A 40 -13.96 11.91 12.77
C PRO A 40 -13.29 12.12 11.40
N VAL A 41 -14.05 12.03 10.31
CA VAL A 41 -13.52 12.26 8.95
C VAL A 41 -12.97 13.69 8.87
N GLY A 42 -11.73 13.83 8.40
CA GLY A 42 -10.98 15.10 8.40
C GLY A 42 -9.89 15.18 9.48
N ASP A 43 -10.06 14.48 10.61
CA ASP A 43 -9.09 14.51 11.72
C ASP A 43 -7.99 13.44 11.54
N GLY A 44 -8.12 12.59 10.52
CA GLY A 44 -7.25 11.45 10.24
C GLY A 44 -5.77 11.78 10.01
N GLU A 45 -5.47 12.97 9.48
CA GLU A 45 -4.10 13.37 9.19
C GLU A 45 -3.22 13.40 10.46
N TYR A 46 -3.82 13.68 11.63
CA TYR A 46 -3.12 13.62 12.92
C TYR A 46 -2.35 12.30 13.11
N TYR A 47 -2.94 11.18 12.69
CA TYR A 47 -2.36 9.84 12.82
C TYR A 47 -1.20 9.58 11.85
N CYS A 48 -0.95 10.49 10.91
CA CYS A 48 0.18 10.50 9.99
C CYS A 48 1.30 11.45 10.46
N GLN A 49 1.10 12.21 11.53
CA GLN A 49 2.07 13.21 12.00
C GLN A 49 3.22 12.59 12.80
N LYS A 50 4.35 13.30 12.82
CA LYS A 50 5.59 12.94 13.54
C LYS A 50 5.35 12.61 15.02
N LYS A 51 4.49 13.38 15.70
CA LYS A 51 4.18 13.13 17.12
C LYS A 51 3.59 11.73 17.31
N HIS A 52 2.60 11.38 16.49
CA HIS A 52 1.94 10.08 16.57
C HIS A 52 2.90 8.91 16.26
N LEU A 53 3.83 9.09 15.30
CA LEU A 53 4.89 8.10 15.06
C LEU A 53 5.68 7.79 16.33
N PHE A 54 6.18 8.80 17.04
CA PHE A 54 6.99 8.57 18.23
C PHE A 54 6.19 7.98 19.38
N ASP A 55 4.93 8.38 19.53
CA ASP A 55 4.01 7.74 20.49
C ASP A 55 3.86 6.24 20.16
N LYS A 56 3.75 5.87 18.88
CA LYS A 56 3.68 4.46 18.44
C LYS A 56 4.99 3.70 18.61
N MET A 57 6.13 4.33 18.33
CA MET A 57 7.44 3.71 18.51
C MET A 57 7.74 3.44 19.99
N ASN A 58 7.37 4.37 20.88
CA ASN A 58 7.58 4.25 22.32
C ASN A 58 6.70 3.15 22.95
N ASN A 59 5.58 2.79 22.31
CA ASN A 59 4.66 1.74 22.76
C ASN A 59 4.64 0.55 21.77
N SER A 60 5.74 0.33 21.05
CA SER A 60 5.79 -0.62 19.93
C SER A 60 5.59 -2.08 20.34
N GLU A 61 5.83 -2.42 21.61
CA GLU A 61 5.58 -3.74 22.20
C GLU A 61 4.12 -4.17 22.06
N HIS A 62 3.17 -3.23 22.10
CA HIS A 62 1.74 -3.44 21.95
C HIS A 62 1.24 -3.38 20.51
N HIS A 63 2.07 -2.90 19.58
CA HIS A 63 1.70 -2.84 18.17
C HIS A 63 1.62 -4.26 17.59
N ILE A 64 0.73 -4.48 16.62
CA ILE A 64 0.57 -5.79 15.95
C ILE A 64 1.02 -5.79 14.48
N GLY A 65 1.36 -4.61 13.95
CA GLY A 65 1.94 -4.43 12.62
C GLY A 65 0.97 -3.88 11.59
N PHE A 66 -0.33 -4.13 11.78
CA PHE A 66 -1.40 -3.49 11.02
C PHE A 66 -1.66 -2.05 11.49
N PRO A 67 -2.23 -1.19 10.63
CA PRO A 67 -2.70 0.13 11.03
C PRO A 67 -3.88 0.01 12.00
N GLU A 68 -3.84 0.83 13.06
CA GLU A 68 -4.92 0.93 14.04
C GLU A 68 -5.93 2.04 13.72
N HIS A 69 -5.52 3.01 12.90
CA HIS A 69 -6.35 4.13 12.46
C HIS A 69 -6.23 4.27 10.94
N ALA A 70 -7.37 4.28 10.26
CA ALA A 70 -7.42 4.41 8.81
C ALA A 70 -8.81 4.85 8.37
N TYR A 71 -8.88 5.57 7.25
CA TYR A 71 -10.12 5.87 6.56
C TYR A 71 -9.99 5.52 5.09
N GLY A 72 -10.73 4.50 4.65
CA GLY A 72 -10.67 4.02 3.26
C GLY A 72 -11.51 2.77 3.00
N PHE A 73 -11.73 2.50 1.72
CA PHE A 73 -12.43 1.33 1.21
C PHE A 73 -11.45 0.20 0.88
N GLN A 74 -11.84 -1.04 1.21
CA GLN A 74 -11.12 -2.27 0.89
C GLN A 74 -11.93 -3.11 -0.09
N VAL A 75 -11.34 -3.53 -1.22
CA VAL A 75 -12.06 -4.36 -2.21
C VAL A 75 -12.59 -5.66 -1.62
N ALA A 76 -11.92 -6.20 -0.59
CA ALA A 76 -12.36 -7.41 0.10
C ALA A 76 -13.67 -7.20 0.86
N HIS A 77 -13.90 -6.02 1.44
CA HIS A 77 -15.16 -5.65 2.08
C HIS A 77 -16.24 -5.40 1.03
N GLY A 78 -15.88 -4.73 -0.07
CA GLY A 78 -16.73 -4.60 -1.25
C GLY A 78 -17.25 -5.93 -1.74
N ALA A 79 -16.37 -6.89 -2.00
CA ALA A 79 -16.73 -8.20 -2.54
C ALA A 79 -17.60 -9.05 -1.60
N LYS A 80 -17.62 -8.73 -0.30
CA LYS A 80 -18.48 -9.39 0.69
C LYS A 80 -19.90 -8.81 0.68
N SER A 81 -20.04 -7.51 0.45
CA SER A 81 -21.31 -6.78 0.59
C SER A 81 -22.02 -6.54 -0.75
N HIS A 82 -21.26 -6.31 -1.82
CA HIS A 82 -21.73 -6.11 -3.19
C HIS A 82 -20.90 -7.01 -4.13
N PRO A 83 -21.04 -8.35 -4.00
CA PRO A 83 -20.23 -9.32 -4.76
C PRO A 83 -20.38 -9.18 -6.27
N GLU A 84 -21.54 -8.77 -6.77
CA GLU A 84 -21.83 -8.56 -8.19
C GLU A 84 -20.96 -7.47 -8.82
N ILE A 85 -20.50 -6.50 -8.02
CA ILE A 85 -19.61 -5.42 -8.45
C ILE A 85 -18.15 -5.79 -8.13
N PHE A 86 -17.87 -6.10 -6.86
CA PHE A 86 -16.49 -6.13 -6.39
C PHE A 86 -15.84 -7.52 -6.40
N ALA A 87 -16.59 -8.62 -6.59
CA ALA A 87 -15.96 -9.94 -6.70
C ALA A 87 -15.09 -10.06 -7.97
N PRO A 88 -15.52 -9.59 -9.16
CA PRO A 88 -14.65 -9.50 -10.34
C PRO A 88 -13.43 -8.61 -10.11
N LEU A 89 -13.61 -7.43 -9.50
CA LEU A 89 -12.52 -6.50 -9.20
C LEU A 89 -11.50 -7.10 -8.23
N LYS A 90 -11.98 -7.80 -7.20
CA LYS A 90 -11.13 -8.55 -6.27
C LYS A 90 -10.39 -9.70 -6.97
N MET A 91 -11.06 -10.44 -7.86
CA MET A 91 -10.43 -11.51 -8.64
C MET A 91 -9.29 -10.94 -9.48
N HIS A 92 -9.55 -9.83 -10.17
CA HIS A 92 -8.56 -9.13 -10.97
C HIS A 92 -7.32 -8.72 -10.14
N THR A 93 -7.51 -7.95 -9.06
CA THR A 93 -6.36 -7.43 -8.31
C THR A 93 -5.67 -8.45 -7.42
N LYS A 94 -6.41 -9.44 -6.88
CA LYS A 94 -5.86 -10.42 -5.93
C LYS A 94 -5.40 -11.72 -6.56
N ASN A 95 -5.80 -12.02 -7.80
CA ASN A 95 -5.39 -13.26 -8.48
C ASN A 95 -4.71 -12.98 -9.82
N GLU A 96 -5.31 -12.18 -10.70
CA GLU A 96 -4.77 -11.96 -12.06
C GLU A 96 -3.49 -11.11 -12.01
N LEU A 97 -3.55 -9.92 -11.39
CA LEU A 97 -2.37 -9.06 -11.24
C LEU A 97 -1.27 -9.74 -10.41
N VAL A 98 -1.63 -10.58 -9.44
CA VAL A 98 -0.66 -11.37 -8.67
C VAL A 98 0.13 -12.31 -9.58
N ARG A 99 -0.53 -12.96 -10.54
CA ARG A 99 0.13 -13.84 -11.51
C ARG A 99 0.98 -13.05 -12.50
N ILE A 100 0.46 -11.93 -13.01
CA ILE A 100 1.18 -11.06 -13.93
C ILE A 100 2.46 -10.55 -13.29
N PHE A 101 2.40 -10.07 -12.05
CA PHE A 101 3.55 -9.47 -11.35
C PHE A 101 4.49 -10.51 -10.71
N GLY A 102 4.26 -11.81 -10.89
CA GLY A 102 5.04 -12.85 -10.23
C GLY A 102 5.00 -12.80 -8.70
N ALA A 103 4.02 -12.10 -8.12
CA ALA A 103 3.89 -11.93 -6.69
C ALA A 103 3.30 -13.19 -6.03
N ASN A 104 3.53 -13.36 -4.73
CA ASN A 104 2.86 -14.44 -3.99
C ASN A 104 1.39 -14.11 -3.72
N ASN A 105 1.12 -12.86 -3.35
CA ASN A 105 -0.22 -12.39 -3.06
C ASN A 105 -0.31 -10.85 -3.15
N ASN A 106 -1.54 -10.35 -3.29
CA ASN A 106 -1.88 -8.94 -3.11
C ASN A 106 -2.33 -8.70 -1.66
N SER A 107 -1.51 -7.99 -0.89
CA SER A 107 -1.79 -7.64 0.51
C SER A 107 -2.82 -6.52 0.63
N LEU A 108 -2.89 -5.60 -0.34
CA LEU A 108 -3.77 -4.44 -0.29
C LEU A 108 -4.37 -4.12 -1.67
N THR A 109 -5.66 -3.84 -1.68
CA THR A 109 -6.36 -3.18 -2.79
C THR A 109 -7.35 -2.22 -2.15
N SER A 110 -6.97 -0.95 -2.10
CA SER A 110 -7.67 0.06 -1.33
C SER A 110 -7.92 1.32 -2.12
N TYR A 111 -9.11 1.89 -1.92
CA TYR A 111 -9.47 3.22 -2.37
C TYR A 111 -9.56 4.13 -1.14
N TYR A 112 -8.94 5.30 -1.21
CA TYR A 112 -8.97 6.32 -0.18
C TYR A 112 -9.71 7.54 -0.76
N PRO A 113 -10.84 7.95 -0.17
CA PRO A 113 -11.52 9.18 -0.54
C PRO A 113 -10.71 10.40 -0.10
N ALA A 114 -11.21 11.61 -0.37
CA ALA A 114 -10.69 12.82 0.26
C ALA A 114 -10.69 12.69 1.80
N ASN A 115 -9.62 13.15 2.44
CA ASN A 115 -9.27 12.94 3.85
C ASN A 115 -8.97 11.48 4.23
N GLY A 116 -8.83 10.59 3.24
CA GLY A 116 -8.46 9.21 3.43
C GLY A 116 -7.03 9.05 3.91
N TYR A 117 -6.79 8.06 4.76
CA TYR A 117 -5.46 7.83 5.32
C TYR A 117 -5.27 6.41 5.82
N VAL A 118 -4.01 6.06 6.06
CA VAL A 118 -3.58 4.93 6.85
C VAL A 118 -2.49 5.43 7.79
N GLY A 119 -2.76 5.40 9.09
CA GLY A 119 -1.83 5.93 10.10
C GLY A 119 -0.54 5.12 10.23
N TRP A 120 0.40 5.59 11.05
CA TRP A 120 1.69 4.94 11.26
C TRP A 120 1.56 3.47 11.66
N HIS A 121 2.18 2.59 10.86
CA HIS A 121 2.23 1.13 11.07
C HIS A 121 3.50 0.52 10.46
N THR A 122 3.69 -0.81 10.58
CA THR A 122 4.98 -1.45 10.22
C THR A 122 4.91 -2.58 9.19
N ASN A 123 3.76 -3.22 9.03
CA ASN A 123 3.58 -4.44 8.24
C ASN A 123 4.50 -5.61 8.65
N TRP A 124 5.05 -5.64 9.87
CA TRP A 124 5.93 -6.72 10.31
C TRP A 124 5.27 -8.11 10.41
N ASN A 125 3.94 -8.12 10.38
CA ASN A 125 3.04 -9.28 10.38
C ASN A 125 2.76 -9.75 8.95
N ALA A 126 3.09 -8.91 7.96
CA ALA A 126 3.05 -9.17 6.54
C ALA A 126 4.45 -9.00 5.90
N TYR A 127 5.51 -9.30 6.66
CA TYR A 127 6.90 -9.15 6.23
C TYR A 127 7.21 -9.85 4.89
N GLY A 128 8.13 -9.27 4.13
CA GLY A 128 8.46 -9.64 2.77
C GLY A 128 8.99 -8.44 1.99
N TYR A 129 9.51 -8.65 0.80
CA TYR A 129 9.61 -7.54 -0.14
C TYR A 129 8.19 -7.17 -0.58
N GLN A 130 7.89 -5.88 -0.62
CA GLN A 130 6.58 -5.42 -1.09
C GLN A 130 6.75 -4.31 -2.12
N MET A 131 5.95 -4.41 -3.18
CA MET A 131 5.74 -3.36 -4.17
C MET A 131 4.43 -2.65 -3.82
N ILE A 132 4.49 -1.35 -3.57
CA ILE A 132 3.33 -0.48 -3.33
C ILE A 132 3.18 0.43 -4.53
N ILE A 133 2.06 0.27 -5.23
CA ILE A 133 1.69 1.04 -6.41
C ILE A 133 0.51 1.92 -6.02
N THR A 134 0.63 3.22 -6.23
CA THR A 134 -0.38 4.21 -5.87
C THR A 134 -0.79 5.00 -7.11
N TRP A 135 -2.09 5.18 -7.30
CA TRP A 135 -2.64 6.19 -8.19
C TRP A 135 -3.20 7.33 -7.34
N SER A 136 -2.96 8.57 -7.74
CA SER A 136 -3.57 9.75 -7.13
C SER A 136 -4.20 10.60 -8.22
N GLU A 137 -5.43 11.07 -8.01
CA GLU A 137 -6.16 11.84 -9.02
C GLU A 137 -5.47 13.17 -9.33
N SER A 138 -5.17 13.96 -8.31
CA SER A 138 -4.58 15.31 -8.45
C SER A 138 -3.16 15.43 -7.88
N GLY A 139 -2.68 14.42 -7.15
CA GLY A 139 -1.43 14.51 -6.39
C GLY A 139 -1.57 15.19 -5.01
N ASP A 140 -2.78 15.53 -4.58
CA ASP A 140 -3.01 16.11 -3.24
C ASP A 140 -3.00 15.01 -2.17
N GLY A 141 -1.82 14.51 -1.87
CA GLY A 141 -1.57 13.44 -0.89
C GLY A 141 -0.09 13.17 -0.70
N TYR A 142 0.23 12.24 0.19
CA TYR A 142 1.60 11.82 0.43
C TYR A 142 1.71 10.42 1.03
N PHE A 143 2.91 9.86 0.89
CA PHE A 143 3.39 8.71 1.62
C PHE A 143 4.59 9.13 2.47
N SER A 144 4.62 8.76 3.75
CA SER A 144 5.77 9.02 4.62
C SER A 144 6.28 7.74 5.27
N TYR A 145 7.60 7.65 5.45
CA TYR A 145 8.23 6.59 6.23
C TYR A 145 9.31 7.15 7.16
N TYR A 146 9.58 6.44 8.25
CA TYR A 146 10.70 6.74 9.13
C TYR A 146 11.95 6.03 8.65
N ASP A 147 12.92 6.81 8.18
CA ASP A 147 14.23 6.32 7.78
C ASP A 147 15.10 6.12 9.04
N LYS A 148 15.54 4.88 9.25
CA LYS A 148 16.34 4.49 10.42
C LYS A 148 17.80 4.89 10.30
N GLU A 149 18.31 5.01 9.08
CA GLU A 149 19.70 5.38 8.83
C GLU A 149 19.88 6.86 9.13
N THR A 150 19.01 7.70 8.58
CA THR A 150 19.05 9.16 8.78
C THR A 150 18.33 9.62 10.05
N LYS A 151 17.52 8.75 10.67
CA LYS A 151 16.65 9.07 11.82
C LYS A 151 15.68 10.22 11.54
N SER A 152 15.18 10.30 10.32
CA SER A 152 14.25 11.34 9.88
C SER A 152 13.00 10.74 9.24
N ILE A 153 11.92 11.52 9.23
CA ILE A 153 10.76 11.19 8.40
C ILE A 153 11.08 11.66 6.98
N VAL A 154 10.92 10.76 6.03
CA VAL A 154 10.98 11.05 4.60
C VAL A 154 9.54 11.03 4.07
N THR A 155 9.17 12.09 3.37
CA THR A 155 7.83 12.27 2.79
C THR A 155 7.94 12.37 1.28
N HIS A 156 7.27 11.45 0.59
CA HIS A 156 7.09 11.50 -0.85
C HIS A 156 5.70 12.05 -1.10
N HIS A 157 5.63 13.26 -1.66
CA HIS A 157 4.38 13.83 -2.11
C HIS A 157 3.87 13.03 -3.31
N ASP A 158 2.59 12.72 -3.31
CA ASP A 158 1.99 12.02 -4.43
C ASP A 158 1.97 12.97 -5.65
N ARG A 159 2.10 12.40 -6.85
CA ARG A 159 1.86 13.09 -8.11
C ARG A 159 0.57 12.57 -8.74
N ALA A 160 -0.06 13.38 -9.58
CA ALA A 160 -1.19 12.92 -10.39
C ALA A 160 -0.77 11.71 -11.24
N GLY A 161 -1.62 10.70 -11.29
CA GLY A 161 -1.35 9.42 -11.95
C GLY A 161 -0.61 8.40 -11.08
N TRP A 162 0.12 7.50 -11.72
CA TRP A 162 0.77 6.36 -11.08
C TRP A 162 2.16 6.66 -10.52
N GLN A 163 2.43 6.06 -9.38
CA GLN A 163 3.74 6.05 -8.72
C GLN A 163 3.93 4.75 -7.96
N ALA A 164 5.16 4.28 -7.87
CA ALA A 164 5.48 3.01 -7.27
C ALA A 164 6.70 3.12 -6.36
N ARG A 165 6.74 2.25 -5.37
CA ARG A 165 7.80 2.21 -4.37
C ARG A 165 7.88 0.82 -3.77
N TRP A 166 9.08 0.37 -3.47
CA TRP A 166 9.31 -0.94 -2.87
C TRP A 166 10.23 -0.88 -1.66
N TYR A 167 10.08 -1.87 -0.79
CA TYR A 167 10.96 -2.04 0.37
C TYR A 167 10.96 -3.49 0.87
N ARG A 168 12.01 -3.84 1.63
CA ARG A 168 12.09 -5.07 2.42
C ARG A 168 11.45 -4.85 3.80
N PHE A 169 10.16 -5.17 3.93
CA PHE A 169 9.45 -5.09 5.21
C PHE A 169 9.88 -6.24 6.11
N GLY A 170 10.60 -5.90 7.19
CA GLY A 170 11.16 -6.81 8.17
C GLY A 170 10.14 -7.44 9.11
N ARG A 171 10.45 -8.63 9.63
CA ARG A 171 9.77 -9.19 10.81
C ARG A 171 10.01 -8.33 12.06
N LYS A 172 9.24 -8.57 13.12
CA LYS A 172 9.40 -7.89 14.42
C LYS A 172 10.80 -8.07 15.02
N ASP A 173 11.42 -9.23 14.80
CA ASP A 173 12.77 -9.58 15.23
C ASP A 173 13.88 -9.14 14.25
N GLU A 174 13.53 -8.42 13.19
CA GLU A 174 14.47 -7.80 12.25
C GLU A 174 14.44 -6.28 12.39
N PRO A 175 14.96 -5.73 13.51
CA PRO A 175 14.77 -4.32 13.87
C PRO A 175 15.32 -3.35 12.82
N ASN A 176 16.32 -3.72 12.03
CA ASN A 176 16.83 -2.86 10.95
C ASN A 176 15.86 -2.72 9.77
N HIS A 177 14.89 -3.64 9.64
CA HIS A 177 13.95 -3.70 8.52
C HIS A 177 12.50 -3.42 8.90
N VAL A 178 12.20 -3.22 10.19
CA VAL A 178 10.90 -2.70 10.61
C VAL A 178 10.71 -1.30 10.04
N CYS A 179 9.75 -1.13 9.13
CA CYS A 179 9.51 0.10 8.39
C CYS A 179 8.25 0.79 8.90
N TRP A 180 8.41 1.80 9.76
CA TRP A 180 7.28 2.65 10.12
C TRP A 180 6.91 3.51 8.91
N HIS A 181 5.65 3.44 8.49
CA HIS A 181 5.13 4.20 7.36
C HIS A 181 3.65 4.54 7.50
N THR A 182 3.22 5.54 6.74
CA THR A 182 1.87 6.12 6.78
C THR A 182 1.56 6.75 5.42
N ALA A 183 0.28 6.95 5.11
CA ALA A 183 -0.13 7.74 3.94
C ALA A 183 -1.41 8.51 4.22
N TRP A 184 -1.57 9.66 3.57
CA TRP A 184 -2.74 10.52 3.65
C TRP A 184 -3.06 11.12 2.28
N THR A 185 -4.31 11.46 2.04
CA THR A 185 -4.77 12.10 0.81
C THR A 185 -5.96 13.03 1.06
N ASN A 186 -6.06 14.08 0.24
CA ASN A 186 -7.25 14.93 0.11
C ASN A 186 -7.89 14.83 -1.28
N CYS A 187 -7.40 13.92 -2.12
CA CYS A 187 -8.02 13.53 -3.38
C CYS A 187 -8.26 12.00 -3.43
N PRO A 188 -9.09 11.51 -4.37
CA PRO A 188 -9.18 10.08 -4.67
C PRO A 188 -7.79 9.47 -4.88
N ARG A 189 -7.48 8.46 -4.07
CA ARG A 189 -6.19 7.76 -4.11
C ARG A 189 -6.42 6.27 -4.06
N PHE A 190 -5.79 5.54 -4.97
CA PHE A 190 -5.89 4.08 -5.03
C PHE A 190 -4.53 3.47 -4.68
N THR A 191 -4.51 2.33 -3.99
CA THR A 191 -3.27 1.64 -3.64
C THR A 191 -3.41 0.14 -3.82
N LEU A 192 -2.45 -0.41 -4.56
CA LEU A 192 -2.20 -1.83 -4.71
C LEU A 192 -0.90 -2.16 -3.97
N ALA A 193 -0.89 -3.22 -3.16
CA ALA A 193 0.33 -3.73 -2.54
C ALA A 193 0.50 -5.22 -2.87
N PHE A 194 1.65 -5.57 -3.42
CA PHE A 194 2.02 -6.93 -3.80
C PHE A 194 3.20 -7.40 -2.97
N LYS A 195 3.13 -8.65 -2.52
CA LYS A 195 4.08 -9.21 -1.56
C LYS A 195 4.87 -10.36 -2.17
N PHE A 196 6.18 -10.34 -1.92
CA PHE A 196 7.17 -11.34 -2.29
C PHE A 196 7.83 -11.82 -0.98
N PRO A 197 7.32 -12.91 -0.37
CA PRO A 197 7.73 -13.36 0.96
C PRO A 197 9.12 -14.00 0.93
N TYR A 198 9.95 -13.69 1.93
CA TYR A 198 11.20 -14.38 2.19
C TYR A 198 11.09 -15.28 3.45
N GLY A 199 11.71 -16.45 3.44
CA GLY A 199 12.08 -17.23 4.64
C GLY A 199 10.98 -17.68 5.63
N GLN A 200 10.02 -18.53 5.22
CA GLN A 200 9.19 -19.32 6.18
C GLN A 200 9.34 -20.83 6.06
N THR A 201 9.59 -21.37 4.87
CA THR A 201 9.62 -22.81 4.63
C THR A 201 10.65 -23.13 3.55
N SER A 202 11.64 -23.94 3.93
CA SER A 202 12.64 -24.66 3.11
C SER A 202 13.50 -23.84 2.13
N SER A 203 14.83 -23.83 2.36
CA SER A 203 15.95 -23.94 1.39
C SER A 203 16.00 -23.11 0.09
N LYS A 204 14.99 -22.30 -0.25
CA LYS A 204 14.99 -21.40 -1.40
C LYS A 204 15.65 -20.08 -1.00
N VAL A 205 16.96 -20.05 -1.20
CA VAL A 205 17.75 -18.81 -1.27
C VAL A 205 17.04 -17.83 -2.24
N ASP A 206 16.88 -16.59 -1.80
CA ASP A 206 16.60 -15.32 -2.51
C ASP A 206 15.69 -15.20 -3.75
N GLN A 207 14.89 -16.22 -4.11
CA GLN A 207 13.95 -16.11 -5.26
C GLN A 207 12.94 -14.96 -5.11
N ALA A 208 12.59 -14.58 -3.88
CA ALA A 208 11.67 -13.47 -3.64
C ALA A 208 12.30 -12.11 -3.94
N TYR A 209 13.62 -11.98 -3.73
CA TYR A 209 14.35 -10.77 -4.10
C TYR A 209 14.49 -10.69 -5.62
N GLU A 210 14.90 -11.79 -6.26
CA GLU A 210 14.97 -11.88 -7.73
C GLU A 210 13.62 -11.54 -8.37
N ALA A 211 12.52 -12.14 -7.90
CA ALA A 211 11.18 -11.88 -8.45
C ALA A 211 10.74 -10.41 -8.33
N ILE A 212 11.04 -9.71 -7.22
CA ILE A 212 10.71 -8.28 -7.14
C ILE A 212 11.66 -7.45 -8.00
N GLN A 213 12.93 -7.85 -8.15
CA GLN A 213 13.85 -7.18 -9.08
C GLN A 213 13.41 -7.33 -10.54
N ASP A 214 12.90 -8.50 -10.94
CA ASP A 214 12.33 -8.74 -12.26
C ASP A 214 11.12 -7.82 -12.52
N LEU A 215 10.21 -7.69 -11.55
CA LEU A 215 9.08 -6.75 -11.63
C LEU A 215 9.56 -5.29 -11.73
N ILE A 216 10.54 -4.89 -10.92
CA ILE A 216 11.12 -3.53 -10.99
C ILE A 216 11.71 -3.30 -12.38
N TYR A 217 12.48 -4.27 -12.88
CA TYR A 217 13.06 -4.19 -14.22
C TYR A 217 11.98 -4.04 -15.29
N GLU A 218 10.92 -4.83 -15.24
CA GLU A 218 9.77 -4.72 -16.16
C GLU A 218 9.10 -3.35 -16.09
N MET A 219 8.94 -2.78 -14.89
CA MET A 219 8.33 -1.45 -14.71
C MET A 219 9.22 -0.32 -15.24
N GLU A 220 10.54 -0.40 -15.03
CA GLU A 220 11.48 0.69 -15.34
C GLU A 220 12.01 0.67 -16.78
N ASN A 221 11.79 -0.42 -17.53
CA ASN A 221 12.29 -0.55 -18.90
C ASN A 221 11.14 -0.54 -19.92
N PRO A 222 11.26 0.19 -21.05
CA PRO A 222 10.27 0.23 -22.13
C PRO A 222 10.01 -1.13 -22.77
#